data_AF-A0A1H8YM93-F1
#
_entry.id   AF-A0A1H8YM93-F1
#
_cell.length_a   1.000
_cell.length_b   1.000
_cell.length_c   1.000
_cell.angle_alpha   90.00
_cell.angle_beta   90.00
_cell.angle_gamma   90.00
#
_symmetry.space_group_name_H-M   'P 1'
#
loop_
_entity.id
_entity.type
_entity.pdbx_description
1 polymer ?
#
loop_
_entity_poly.entity_id
_entity_poly.type
_entity_poly.pdbx_seq_one_letter_code
_entity_poly.pdbx_strand_id
1 'polypeptide(L)'
;MLVTAYVLAGLVGLGIIYVGLSYLFAPEKTAKGFGLATIPTGTTAFFQIKGVRDIGTGLVAGAAMLAGGPHVVGWVLLAEAFIPVGDMLIILRHKGNRAMAFGVHGLTAAVMVVATLLLVLG
;
A
#
# COMPACT_ATOMS: atom_id res chain seq x y z
N MET A 1 14.57 -11.38 14.53
CA MET A 1 13.29 -10.67 14.27
C MET A 1 13.47 -9.55 13.26
N LEU A 2 14.55 -8.78 13.33
CA LEU A 2 14.83 -7.67 12.41
C LEU A 2 14.86 -8.06 10.93
N VAL A 3 15.55 -9.15 10.55
CA VAL A 3 15.58 -9.64 9.16
C VAL A 3 14.17 -9.88 8.62
N THR A 4 13.31 -10.57 9.37
CA THR A 4 11.91 -10.79 9.00
C THR A 4 11.17 -9.48 8.80
N ALA A 5 11.41 -8.49 9.66
CA ALA A 5 10.76 -7.19 9.58
C ALA A 5 11.16 -6.40 8.31
N TYR A 6 12.45 -6.41 7.96
CA TYR A 6 12.93 -5.83 6.69
C TYR A 6 12.43 -6.58 5.46
N VAL A 7 12.29 -7.92 5.53
CA VAL A 7 11.69 -8.70 4.44
C VAL A 7 10.23 -8.31 4.25
N LEU A 8 9.45 -8.19 5.32
CA LEU A 8 8.06 -7.73 5.23
C LEU A 8 7.97 -6.30 4.67
N ALA A 9 8.83 -5.40 5.14
CA ALA A 9 8.95 -4.03 4.63
C ALA A 9 9.22 -4.01 3.11
N GLY A 10 10.21 -4.77 2.67
CA GLY A 10 10.58 -4.88 1.27
C GLY A 10 9.47 -5.47 0.40
N LEU A 11 8.78 -6.51 0.88
CA LEU A 11 7.66 -7.11 0.15
C LEU A 11 6.50 -6.13 -0.01
N VAL A 12 6.16 -5.36 1.03
CA VAL A 12 5.12 -4.32 0.95
C VAL A 12 5.55 -3.21 0.00
N GLY A 13 6.78 -2.71 0.13
CA GLY A 13 7.32 -1.64 -0.73
C GLY A 13 7.37 -2.03 -2.21
N LEU A 14 7.83 -3.24 -2.52
CA LEU A 14 7.81 -3.77 -3.90
C LEU A 14 6.38 -4.03 -4.39
N GLY A 15 5.50 -4.51 -3.51
CA GLY A 15 4.09 -4.74 -3.81
C GLY A 15 3.37 -3.45 -4.21
N ILE A 16 3.58 -2.35 -3.49
CA ILE A 16 2.93 -1.07 -3.81
C ILE A 16 3.52 -0.44 -5.09
N ILE A 17 4.82 -0.62 -5.37
CA ILE A 17 5.42 -0.25 -6.67
C ILE A 17 4.75 -1.02 -7.80
N TYR A 18 4.56 -2.34 -7.65
CA TYR A 18 3.87 -3.16 -8.65
C TYR A 18 2.42 -2.70 -8.88
N VAL A 19 1.68 -2.37 -7.81
CA VAL A 19 0.32 -1.81 -7.92
C VAL A 19 0.35 -0.47 -8.67
N GLY A 20 1.31 0.41 -8.35
CA GLY A 20 1.44 1.69 -9.02
C GLY A 20 1.78 1.57 -10.50
N LEU A 21 2.71 0.70 -10.87
CA LEU A 21 2.99 0.35 -12.27
C LEU A 21 1.74 -0.21 -12.98
N SER A 22 0.96 -1.03 -12.30
CA SER A 22 -0.29 -1.59 -12.85
C SER A 22 -1.34 -0.49 -13.11
N TYR A 23 -1.37 0.57 -12.31
CA TYR A 23 -2.19 1.75 -12.56
C TYR A 23 -1.67 2.63 -13.71
N LEU A 24 -0.37 2.63 -13.99
CA LEU A 24 0.19 3.36 -15.12
C LEU A 24 -0.09 2.67 -16.46
N PHE A 25 0.07 1.34 -16.51
CA PHE A 25 0.02 0.57 -17.76
C PHE A 25 -1.30 -0.14 -18.02
N ALA A 26 -2.10 -0.41 -16.99
CA ALA A 26 -3.41 -1.05 -17.12
C ALA A 26 -4.48 -0.42 -16.21
N PRO A 27 -4.67 0.91 -16.23
CA PRO A 27 -5.44 1.67 -15.24
C PRO A 27 -6.86 1.15 -15.03
N GLU A 28 -7.63 0.95 -16.10
CA GLU A 28 -9.02 0.50 -16.00
C GLU A 28 -9.14 -0.92 -15.44
N LYS A 29 -8.22 -1.81 -15.84
CA LYS A 29 -8.16 -3.19 -15.34
C LYS A 29 -7.83 -3.19 -13.85
N THR A 30 -6.82 -2.41 -13.45
CA THR A 30 -6.37 -2.31 -12.06
C THR A 30 -7.46 -1.71 -11.17
N ALA A 31 -8.14 -0.66 -11.64
CA ALA A 31 -9.21 0.00 -10.90
C ALA A 31 -10.37 -0.97 -10.57
N LYS A 32 -10.74 -1.86 -11.49
CA LYS A 32 -11.78 -2.89 -11.24
C LYS A 32 -11.41 -3.85 -10.10
N GLY A 33 -10.11 -4.08 -9.88
CA GLY A 33 -9.60 -4.91 -8.79
C GLY A 33 -9.53 -4.20 -7.43
N PHE A 34 -9.69 -2.88 -7.37
CA PHE A 34 -9.49 -2.13 -6.12
C PHE A 34 -10.55 -2.45 -5.06
N GLY A 35 -11.78 -2.75 -5.48
CA GLY A 35 -12.89 -3.12 -4.59
C GLY A 35 -14.00 -2.09 -4.44
N LEU A 36 -13.95 -0.93 -5.12
CA LEU A 36 -15.05 0.03 -5.11
C LEU A 36 -16.31 -0.53 -5.81
N ALA A 37 -17.49 -0.12 -5.35
CA ALA A 37 -18.77 -0.51 -5.95
C ALA A 37 -19.00 0.09 -7.34
N THR A 38 -18.41 1.27 -7.60
CA THR A 38 -18.49 1.95 -8.90
C THR A 38 -17.14 2.54 -9.22
N ILE A 39 -16.66 2.26 -10.43
CA ILE A 39 -15.40 2.80 -10.95
C ILE A 39 -15.74 3.93 -11.92
N PRO A 40 -15.20 5.14 -11.73
CA PRO A 40 -15.39 6.25 -12.67
C PRO A 40 -14.89 5.88 -14.07
N THR A 41 -15.66 6.22 -15.10
CA THR A 41 -15.29 6.03 -16.50
C THR A 41 -14.57 7.26 -17.05
N GLY A 42 -13.64 7.07 -17.99
CA GLY A 42 -12.91 8.18 -18.63
C GLY A 42 -11.85 8.86 -17.75
N THR A 43 -11.54 8.32 -16.56
CA THR A 43 -10.61 8.93 -15.59
C THR A 43 -9.20 8.32 -15.62
N THR A 44 -8.73 7.87 -16.78
CA THR A 44 -7.41 7.23 -16.94
C THR A 44 -6.26 8.04 -16.33
N ALA A 45 -6.24 9.36 -16.55
CA ALA A 45 -5.21 10.22 -15.99
C ALA A 45 -5.24 10.25 -14.44
N PHE A 46 -6.43 10.19 -13.83
CA PHE A 46 -6.57 10.15 -12.37
C PHE A 46 -6.03 8.84 -11.79
N PHE A 47 -6.27 7.71 -12.47
CA PHE A 47 -5.70 6.43 -12.10
C PHE A 47 -4.17 6.43 -12.24
N GLN A 48 -3.62 7.08 -13.27
CA GLN A 48 -2.17 7.24 -13.42
C GLN A 48 -1.57 8.12 -12.31
N ILE A 49 -2.25 9.21 -11.90
CA ILE A 49 -1.84 10.04 -10.75
C ILE A 49 -1.76 9.19 -9.48
N LYS A 50 -2.77 8.33 -9.24
CA LYS A 50 -2.69 7.35 -8.15
C LYS A 50 -1.49 6.42 -8.32
N GLY A 51 -1.27 5.88 -9.52
CA GLY A 51 -0.16 4.99 -9.81
C GLY A 51 1.22 5.58 -9.48
N VAL A 52 1.45 6.85 -9.84
CA VAL A 52 2.69 7.57 -9.48
C VAL A 52 2.84 7.72 -7.98
N ARG A 53 1.75 7.97 -7.24
CA ARG A 53 1.78 8.08 -5.78
C ARG A 53 2.11 6.75 -5.11
N ASP A 54 1.52 5.65 -5.60
CA ASP A 54 1.79 4.30 -5.11
C ASP A 54 3.26 3.89 -5.37
N ILE A 55 3.84 4.26 -6.52
CA ILE A 55 5.28 4.09 -6.77
C ILE A 55 6.10 4.96 -5.81
N GLY A 56 5.71 6.22 -5.63
CA GLY A 56 6.39 7.18 -4.76
C GLY A 56 6.51 6.69 -3.33
N THR A 57 5.44 6.13 -2.74
CA THR A 57 5.49 5.57 -1.38
C THR A 57 6.43 4.37 -1.31
N GLY A 58 6.36 3.44 -2.26
CA GLY A 58 7.30 2.33 -2.30
C GLY A 58 8.77 2.77 -2.44
N LEU A 59 9.05 3.84 -3.20
CA LEU A 59 10.39 4.45 -3.28
C LEU A 59 10.82 5.08 -1.96
N VAL A 60 9.92 5.76 -1.24
CA VAL A 60 10.19 6.32 0.09
C VAL A 60 10.53 5.21 1.08
N ALA A 61 9.75 4.13 1.12
CA ALA A 61 10.06 2.95 1.94
C ALA A 61 11.42 2.33 1.56
N GLY A 62 11.71 2.17 0.26
CA GLY A 62 12.99 1.66 -0.21
C GLY A 62 14.17 2.53 0.17
N ALA A 63 14.03 3.87 0.05
CA ALA A 63 15.05 4.81 0.49
C ALA A 63 15.27 4.75 2.01
N ALA A 64 14.20 4.65 2.79
CA ALA A 64 14.30 4.46 4.23
C ALA A 64 15.01 3.16 4.59
N MET A 65 14.78 2.07 3.86
CA MET A 65 15.48 0.79 4.07
C MET A 65 16.97 0.84 3.72
N LEU A 66 17.34 1.62 2.70
CA LEU A 66 18.74 1.73 2.24
C LEU A 66 19.59 2.69 3.09
N ALA A 67 18.98 3.78 3.56
CA ALA A 67 19.70 4.87 4.23
C ALA A 67 19.34 5.02 5.72
N GLY A 68 18.28 4.39 6.18
CA GLY A 68 17.75 4.52 7.55
C GLY A 68 18.02 3.30 8.43
N GLY A 69 17.99 3.54 9.75
CA GLY A 69 17.93 2.46 10.74
C GLY A 69 16.52 1.89 10.89
N PRO A 70 16.35 0.80 11.65
CA PRO A 70 15.07 0.08 11.74
C PRO A 70 13.93 0.95 12.25
N HIS A 71 14.16 1.84 13.22
CA HIS A 71 13.16 2.80 13.66
C HIS A 71 12.65 3.72 12.54
N VAL A 72 13.53 4.21 11.66
CA VAL A 72 13.12 5.09 10.54
C VAL A 72 12.24 4.31 9.58
N VAL A 73 12.64 3.09 9.21
CA VAL A 73 11.84 2.21 8.34
C VAL A 73 10.48 1.93 8.97
N GLY A 74 10.45 1.62 10.28
CA GLY A 74 9.23 1.34 11.01
C GLY A 74 8.27 2.53 11.00
N TRP A 75 8.75 3.73 11.33
CA TRP A 75 7.88 4.92 11.33
C TRP A 75 7.38 5.31 9.93
N VAL A 76 8.20 5.14 8.89
CA VAL A 76 7.77 5.32 7.49
C VAL A 76 6.66 4.33 7.15
N LEU A 77 6.84 3.03 7.43
CA LEU A 77 5.81 2.02 7.20
C LEU A 77 4.52 2.30 7.98
N LEU A 78 4.62 2.76 9.23
CA LEU A 78 3.43 3.08 10.01
C LEU A 78 2.65 4.25 9.41
N ALA A 79 3.35 5.28 8.96
CA ALA A 79 2.74 6.42 8.29
C ALA A 79 2.08 5.97 6.98
N GLU A 80 2.74 5.11 6.19
CA GLU A 80 2.18 4.58 4.95
C GLU A 80 1.02 3.61 5.17
N ALA A 81 0.97 2.90 6.30
CA ALA A 81 -0.14 2.00 6.67
C ALA A 81 -1.48 2.75 6.76
N PHE A 82 -1.46 4.08 6.96
CA PHE A 82 -2.64 4.92 6.84
C PHE A 82 -3.34 4.76 5.48
N ILE A 83 -2.59 4.56 4.39
CA ILE A 83 -3.14 4.44 3.03
C ILE A 83 -4.05 3.21 2.89
N PRO A 84 -3.60 1.96 3.12
CA PRO A 84 -4.48 0.80 3.03
C PRO A 84 -5.59 0.81 4.10
N VAL A 85 -5.39 1.43 5.27
CA VAL A 85 -6.50 1.67 6.22
C VAL A 85 -7.56 2.58 5.60
N GLY A 86 -7.13 3.71 5.01
CA GLY A 86 -8.01 4.65 4.31
C GLY A 86 -8.75 3.98 3.16
N ASP A 87 -8.05 3.22 2.32
CA ASP A 87 -8.62 2.51 1.18
C ASP A 87 -9.68 1.48 1.62
N MET A 88 -9.39 0.69 2.66
CA MET A 88 -10.35 -0.24 3.26
C MET A 88 -11.62 0.50 3.71
N LEU A 89 -11.46 1.57 4.49
CA LEU A 89 -12.58 2.33 5.04
C LEU A 89 -13.41 3.01 3.94
N ILE A 90 -12.76 3.54 2.91
CA ILE A 90 -13.43 4.14 1.75
C ILE A 90 -14.25 3.08 1.01
N ILE A 91 -13.70 1.89 0.77
CA ILE A 91 -14.43 0.79 0.12
C ILE A 91 -15.66 0.42 0.93
N LEU A 92 -15.52 0.21 2.24
CA LEU A 92 -16.63 -0.17 3.12
C LEU A 92 -17.71 0.93 3.17
N ARG A 93 -17.30 2.20 3.30
CA ARG A 93 -18.21 3.36 3.32
C ARG A 93 -19.05 3.47 2.05
N HIS A 94 -18.48 3.14 0.90
CA HIS A 94 -19.17 3.19 -0.39
C HIS A 94 -19.74 1.84 -0.82
N LYS A 95 -19.97 0.91 0.14
CA LYS A 95 -20.62 -0.39 -0.08
C LYS A 95 -19.91 -1.25 -1.14
N GLY A 96 -18.60 -1.11 -1.26
CA GLY A 96 -17.77 -1.91 -2.15
C GLY A 96 -17.55 -3.34 -1.66
N ASN A 97 -16.67 -4.06 -2.35
CA ASN A 97 -16.37 -5.46 -2.09
C ASN A 97 -15.64 -5.64 -0.75
N ARG A 98 -16.31 -6.25 0.23
CA ARG A 98 -15.77 -6.54 1.56
C ARG A 98 -14.56 -7.48 1.54
N ALA A 99 -14.52 -8.42 0.60
CA ALA A 99 -13.39 -9.34 0.47
C ALA A 99 -12.11 -8.58 0.07
N MET A 100 -12.22 -7.61 -0.85
CA MET A 100 -11.08 -6.75 -1.20
C MET A 100 -10.73 -5.79 -0.06
N ALA A 101 -11.74 -5.20 0.59
CA ALA A 101 -11.52 -4.30 1.72
C ALA A 101 -10.72 -4.96 2.85
N PHE A 102 -11.14 -6.13 3.33
CA PHE A 102 -10.46 -6.79 4.44
C PHE A 102 -9.27 -7.65 3.99
N GLY A 103 -9.42 -8.40 2.89
CA GLY A 103 -8.45 -9.39 2.45
C GLY A 103 -7.22 -8.80 1.75
N VAL A 104 -7.36 -7.65 1.08
CA VAL A 104 -6.23 -6.94 0.49
C VAL A 104 -5.84 -5.79 1.39
N HIS A 105 -6.70 -4.77 1.51
CA HIS A 105 -6.32 -3.52 2.18
C HIS A 105 -6.12 -3.71 3.69
N GLY A 106 -7.10 -4.32 4.37
CA GLY A 106 -7.01 -4.61 5.80
C GLY A 106 -5.82 -5.51 6.17
N LEU A 107 -5.57 -6.57 5.38
CA LEU A 107 -4.44 -7.46 5.59
C LEU A 107 -3.10 -6.75 5.36
N THR A 108 -2.97 -5.95 4.28
CA THR A 108 -1.77 -5.15 4.04
C THR A 108 -1.52 -4.18 5.19
N ALA A 109 -2.54 -3.48 5.67
CA ALA A 109 -2.43 -2.60 6.83
C ALA A 109 -1.96 -3.36 8.09
N ALA A 110 -2.53 -4.52 8.37
CA ALA A 110 -2.12 -5.34 9.52
C ALA A 110 -0.68 -5.81 9.40
N VAL A 111 -0.24 -6.27 8.22
CA VAL A 111 1.15 -6.66 7.96
C VAL A 111 2.10 -5.49 8.16
N MET A 112 1.75 -4.29 7.69
CA MET A 112 2.58 -3.09 7.87
C MET A 112 2.70 -2.69 9.34
N VAL A 113 1.63 -2.79 10.12
CA VAL A 113 1.66 -2.53 11.57
C VAL A 113 2.53 -3.57 12.28
N VAL A 114 2.40 -4.86 11.95
CA VAL A 114 3.26 -5.91 12.52
C VAL A 114 4.73 -5.67 12.16
N ALA A 115 5.03 -5.39 10.90
CA ALA A 115 6.40 -5.08 10.47
C ALA A 115 6.96 -3.85 11.19
N THR A 116 6.15 -2.80 11.36
CA THR A 116 6.49 -1.61 12.14
C THR A 116 6.86 -1.97 13.58
N LEU A 117 6.01 -2.73 14.28
CA LEU A 117 6.26 -3.10 15.67
C LEU A 117 7.56 -3.91 15.80
N LEU A 118 7.83 -4.82 14.86
CA LEU A 118 9.07 -5.59 14.82
C LEU A 118 10.31 -4.73 14.54
N LEU A 119 10.19 -3.65 13.78
CA LEU A 119 11.27 -2.72 13.47
C LEU A 119 11.54 -1.71 14.59
N VAL A 120 10.50 -1.33 15.35
CA VAL A 120 10.60 -0.30 16.40
C VAL A 120 10.88 -0.90 17.77
N LEU A 121 10.46 -2.14 18.04
CA LEU A 121 10.58 -2.78 19.36
C LEU A 121 11.58 -3.93 19.41
N GLY A 122 12.08 -4.39 18.26
CA GLY A 122 13.00 -5.54 18.13
C GLY A 122 14.41 -5.15 17.73
#